data_AF-A0A6A1Q7A0-F1
#
_entry.id   AF-A0A6A1Q7A0-F1
#
_cell.length_a   1.000
_cell.length_b   1.000
_cell.length_c   1.000
_cell.angle_alpha   90.00
_cell.angle_beta   90.00
_cell.angle_gamma   90.00
#
_symmetry.space_group_name_H-M   'P 1'
#
loop_
_entity.id
_entity.type
_entity.pdbx_description
1 polymer ?
#
loop_
_entity_poly.entity_id
_entity_poly.type
_entity_poly.pdbx_seq_one_letter_code
_entity_poly.pdbx_strand_id
1 'polypeptide(L)' 'MQDMTPSRFVSSFRVLVVSAKLEGKPLLQRHWLVNTCLAEELLHIHAFEQKTLTPEQWTHEQQK' A
#
# COMPACT_ATOMS: atom_id res chain seq x y z
N MET A 1 28.73 -21.04 -6.63
CA MET A 1 27.40 -21.47 -6.14
C MET A 1 26.65 -20.21 -5.75
N GLN A 2 25.60 -19.86 -6.50
CA GLN A 2 24.68 -18.79 -6.11
C GLN A 2 23.61 -19.44 -5.24
N ASP A 3 23.79 -19.39 -3.93
CA ASP A 3 22.78 -19.82 -2.98
C ASP A 3 21.63 -18.81 -2.97
N MET A 4 20.67 -19.01 -3.87
CA MET A 4 19.32 -18.47 -3.72
C MET A 4 18.55 -19.39 -2.76
N THR A 5 18.88 -19.32 -1.48
CA THR A 5 18.02 -19.88 -0.42
C THR A 5 16.98 -18.81 -0.09
N PRO A 6 15.68 -18.93 -0.44
CA PRO A 6 14.68 -17.98 0.00
C PRO A 6 14.29 -18.32 1.44
N SER A 7 15.20 -18.09 2.38
CA SER A 7 14.91 -18.23 3.80
C SER A 7 15.51 -17.07 4.59
N ARG A 8 14.74 -15.98 4.68
CA ARG A 8 14.68 -15.05 5.83
C ARG A 8 13.74 -13.87 5.54
N PHE A 9 12.50 -13.98 5.99
CA PHE A 9 11.63 -12.89 6.46
C PHE A 9 11.72 -11.49 5.79
N VAL A 10 11.47 -11.39 4.48
CA VAL A 10 11.17 -10.09 3.86
C VAL A 10 9.66 -9.88 3.98
N SER A 11 9.22 -9.33 5.11
CA SER A 11 7.79 -9.05 5.36
C SER A 11 7.31 -8.00 4.37
N SER A 12 6.59 -8.43 3.33
CA SER A 12 5.97 -7.54 2.35
C SER A 12 4.49 -7.38 2.68
N PHE A 13 4.06 -6.14 2.91
CA PHE A 13 2.68 -5.83 3.25
C PHE A 13 2.02 -5.09 2.09
N ARG A 14 0.87 -5.61 1.66
CA ARG A 14 -0.01 -4.98 0.69
C ARG A 14 -1.22 -4.41 1.40
N VAL A 15 -1.42 -3.09 1.30
CA VAL A 15 -2.56 -2.40 1.89
C VAL A 15 -3.39 -1.74 0.80
N LEU A 16 -4.68 -2.05 0.80
CA LEU A 16 -5.66 -1.39 -0.04
C LEU A 16 -6.42 -0.38 0.81
N VAL A 17 -6.34 0.89 0.44
CA VAL A 17 -7.06 1.97 1.12
C VAL A 17 -8.15 2.50 0.20
N VAL A 18 -9.40 2.26 0.58
CA VAL A 18 -10.57 2.77 -0.14
C VAL A 18 -11.19 3.89 0.68
N SER A 19 -11.17 5.12 0.18
CA SER A 19 -11.77 6.25 0.89
C SER A 19 -12.16 7.39 -0.04
N ALA A 20 -13.34 7.97 0.19
CA ALA A 20 -13.77 9.19 -0.49
C ALA A 20 -12.86 10.39 -0.17
N LYS A 21 -12.12 10.38 0.95
CA LYS A 21 -11.19 11.47 1.31
C LYS A 21 -9.97 11.59 0.38
N LEU A 22 -9.72 10.54 -0.41
CA LEU A 22 -8.63 10.49 -1.39
C LEU A 22 -9.09 11.06 -2.74
N GLU A 23 -10.41 11.20 -2.94
CA GLU A 23 -11.00 11.82 -4.11
C GLU A 23 -10.53 13.28 -4.26
N GLY A 24 -10.19 13.68 -5.49
CA GLY A 24 -9.65 15.01 -5.79
C GLY A 24 -8.23 15.29 -5.28
N LYS A 25 -7.62 14.40 -4.48
CA LYS A 25 -6.21 14.55 -4.04
C LYS A 25 -5.23 13.95 -5.04
N PRO A 26 -4.09 14.60 -5.32
CA PRO A 26 -3.04 14.03 -6.15
C PRO A 26 -2.43 12.78 -5.52
N LEU A 27 -1.95 11.86 -6.36
CA LEU A 27 -1.40 10.56 -5.97
C LEU A 27 -0.37 10.69 -4.83
N LEU A 28 0.57 11.62 -4.97
CA LEU A 28 1.62 11.85 -3.97
C LEU A 28 1.05 12.21 -2.59
N GLN A 29 0.03 13.06 -2.53
CA GLN A 29 -0.60 13.46 -1.26
C GLN A 29 -1.35 12.29 -0.61
N ARG A 30 -1.94 11.39 -1.41
CA ARG A 30 -2.56 10.16 -0.93
C ARG A 30 -1.52 9.26 -0.27
N HIS A 31 -0.41 9.01 -0.97
CA HIS A 31 0.69 8.20 -0.45
C HIS A 31 1.29 8.81 0.82
N TRP A 32 1.46 10.13 0.86
CA TRP A 32 1.99 10.83 2.03
C TRP A 32 1.07 10.65 3.24
N LEU A 33 -0.25 10.82 3.06
CA LEU A 33 -1.22 10.64 4.14
C LEU A 33 -1.17 9.23 4.73
N VAL A 34 -1.12 8.21 3.88
CA VAL A 34 -1.05 6.80 4.30
C VAL A 34 0.31 6.50 4.93
N ASN A 35 1.41 6.96 4.34
CA ASN A 35 2.76 6.77 4.89
C ASN A 35 2.93 7.46 6.25
N THR A 36 2.34 8.65 6.46
CA THR A 36 2.37 9.32 7.77
C THR A 36 1.60 8.52 8.82
N CYS A 37 0.41 8.00 8.48
CA CYS A 37 -0.34 7.14 9.40
C CYS A 37 0.38 5.83 9.74
N LEU A 38 1.15 5.27 8.79
CA LEU A 38 1.83 3.99 8.93
C LEU A 38 3.34 4.15 9.15
N ALA A 39 3.82 5.36 9.48
CA ALA A 39 5.25 5.64 9.56
C ALA A 39 5.96 4.74 10.58
N GLU A 40 5.30 4.47 11.71
CA GLU A 40 5.81 3.61 12.78
C GLU A 40 5.90 2.14 12.37
N GLU A 41 4.91 1.66 11.60
CA GLU A 41 4.87 0.29 11.06
C GLU A 41 5.88 0.11 9.93
N LEU A 42 6.05 1.12 9.08
CA LEU A 42 7.00 1.13 7.97
C LEU A 42 8.46 0.96 8.40
N LEU A 43 8.82 1.35 9.62
CA LEU A 43 10.17 1.15 10.16
C LEU A 43 10.52 -0.33 10.36
N HIS A 44 9.51 -1.16 10.59
CA HIS A 44 9.66 -2.60 10.84
C HIS A 44 9.42 -3.44 9.57
N ILE A 45 8.84 -2.83 8.54
CA ILE A 45 8.42 -3.48 7.30
C ILE A 45 9.46 -3.23 6.21
N HIS A 46 10.03 -4.31 5.67
CA HIS A 46 11.06 -4.21 4.64
C HIS A 46 10.48 -3.84 3.26
N ALA A 47 9.21 -4.20 3.00
CA ALA A 47 8.53 -3.86 1.76
C ALA A 47 7.05 -3.52 2.02
N PHE A 48 6.63 -2.34 1.60
CA PHE A 48 5.26 -1.88 1.75
C PHE A 48 4.72 -1.41 0.41
N GLU A 49 3.59 -1.99 0.01
CA GLU A 49 2.86 -1.63 -1.19
C GLU A 49 1.47 -1.14 -0.77
N GLN A 50 1.15 0.10 -1.12
CA GLN A 50 -0.18 0.67 -0.88
C GLN A 50 -0.89 0.97 -2.19
N LYS A 51 -2.16 0.56 -2.28
CA LYS A 51 -3.06 0.89 -3.37
C LYS A 51 -4.18 1.77 -2.82
N THR A 52 -4.16 3.05 -3.20
CA THR A 52 -5.19 4.02 -2.80
C THR A 52 -6.24 4.14 -3.90
N LEU A 53 -7.46 3.71 -3.63
CA LEU A 53 -8.57 3.78 -4.59
C LEU A 53 -9.71 4.63 -4.04
N THR A 54 -10.48 5.24 -4.94
CA THR A 54 -11.77 5.81 -4.56
C THR A 54 -12.81 4.70 -4.42
N PRO A 55 -13.89 4.91 -3.65
CA PRO A 55 -14.97 3.94 -3.53
C PRO A 55 -15.56 3.56 -4.89
N GLU A 56 -15.76 4.54 -5.78
CA GLU A 56 -16.24 4.28 -7.14
C GLU A 56 -15.27 3.42 -7.97
N GLN A 57 -13.97 3.74 -7.92
CA GLN A 57 -12.95 2.94 -8.62
C GLN A 57 -12.87 1.52 -8.07
N TRP A 58 -12.99 1.35 -6.75
CA TRP A 58 -13.00 0.04 -6.11
C TRP A 58 -14.22 -0.79 -6.54
N THR A 59 -15.42 -0.21 -6.53
CA THR A 59 -16.64 -0.89 -7.00
C THR A 59 -16.50 -1.36 -8.45
N HIS A 60 -15.91 -0.53 -9.31
CA HIS A 60 -15.67 -0.89 -10.71
C HIS A 60 -14.58 -1.96 -10.88
N GLU A 61 -13.55 -2.01 -10.02
CA GLU A 61 -12.57 -3.11 -10.02
C GLU A 61 -13.15 -4.42 -9.47
N GLN A 62 -14.05 -4.38 -8.49
CA GLN A 62 -14.66 -5.57 -7.88
C GLN A 62 -15.76 -6.21 -8.74
N GLN A 63 -16.34 -5.46 -9.68
CA GLN A 63 -17.35 -5.97 -10.61
C GLN A 63 -16.76 -6.68 -11.85
N LYS A 64 -15.44 -6.83 -11.93
CA LYS A 64 -14.74 -7.54 -13.01
C LYS A 64 -14.30 -8.92 -12.56
#